data_AF-A0A8X6GLW6-F1
#
_entry.id   AF-A0A8X6GLW6-F1
#
_cell.length_a   1.000
_cell.length_b   1.000
_cell.length_c   1.000
_cell.angle_alpha   90.00
_cell.angle_beta   90.00
_cell.angle_gamma   90.00
#
_symmetry.space_group_name_H-M   'P 1'
#
loop_
_entity.id
_entity.type
_entity.pdbx_description
1 polymer ?
#
loop_
_entity_poly.entity_id
_entity_poly.type
_entity_poly.pdbx_seq_one_letter_code
_entity_poly.pdbx_strand_id
1 'polypeptide(L)'
;MIEFEFCLSTVLRNISNVPFFIFNTKKANWYRFRKFCFSRIDHIFDILNGCSNSSCLNTVVEELGSIIYQACLYSMPINKTSKHNVPWWSTELCCARKRLNASRRRFQRCKNPIVRELYRNKYLDYRKDYNQMIIDAKFDSWEKFLLTIDAQNVWKKVYTYGVKREFMKKIEITGIKLSTGETTSSLDDTINAVLQKSFPSDSEANDNNFQKDYRKAARTA
;
A
#
# COMPACT_ATOMS: atom_id res chain seq x y z
N MET A 1 -15.12 51.99 11.15
CA MET A 1 -14.84 50.98 10.10
C MET A 1 -14.14 49.84 10.82
N ILE A 2 -14.87 48.78 11.17
CA ILE A 2 -14.36 47.70 12.03
C ILE A 2 -14.05 46.52 11.10
N GLU A 3 -12.76 46.24 10.91
CA GLU A 3 -12.31 45.06 10.20
C GLU A 3 -12.38 43.86 11.15
N PHE A 4 -13.15 42.84 10.78
CA PHE A 4 -13.12 41.54 11.43
C PHE A 4 -12.08 40.68 10.72
N GLU A 5 -10.90 40.53 11.33
CA GLU A 5 -9.98 39.45 10.96
C GLU A 5 -10.60 38.13 11.40
N PHE A 6 -11.08 37.34 10.44
CA PHE A 6 -11.46 35.95 10.69
C PHE A 6 -10.19 35.14 10.98
N CYS A 7 -9.82 35.08 12.24
CA CYS A 7 -8.88 34.10 12.75
C CYS A 7 -9.54 32.71 12.58
N LEU A 8 -9.20 32.00 11.51
CA LEU A 8 -9.49 30.56 11.32
C LEU A 8 -8.67 29.75 12.34
N SER A 9 -8.91 29.98 13.62
CA SER A 9 -8.44 29.10 14.68
C SER A 9 -9.30 27.84 14.62
N THR A 10 -8.63 26.71 14.51
CA THR A 10 -9.20 25.39 14.27
C THR A 10 -10.12 24.96 15.43
N VAL A 11 -11.38 25.40 15.41
CA VAL A 11 -12.46 24.87 16.24
C VAL A 11 -13.09 23.70 15.49
N LEU A 12 -12.36 22.61 15.37
CA LEU A 12 -12.92 21.30 15.00
C LEU A 12 -12.34 20.24 15.93
N ARG A 13 -12.77 20.28 17.19
CA ARG A 13 -12.61 19.16 18.11
C ARG A 13 -14.01 18.57 18.34
N ASN A 14 -14.10 17.25 18.14
CA ASN A 14 -15.26 16.38 18.41
C ASN A 14 -16.40 16.38 17.37
N ILE A 15 -16.11 15.89 16.17
CA ILE A 15 -17.10 15.07 15.43
C ILE A 15 -16.44 13.72 15.23
N SER A 16 -16.87 12.74 16.02
CA SER A 16 -16.47 11.34 15.89
C SER A 16 -16.85 10.82 14.49
N ASN A 17 -15.90 10.17 13.82
CA ASN A 17 -16.06 9.34 12.62
C ASN A 17 -16.20 9.97 11.22
N VAL A 18 -15.92 11.26 11.00
CA VAL A 18 -15.78 11.77 9.61
C VAL A 18 -14.31 11.98 9.27
N PRO A 19 -13.72 11.25 8.31
CA PRO A 19 -12.30 11.42 7.96
C PRO A 19 -12.10 12.78 7.29
N PHE A 20 -11.53 13.74 8.01
CA PHE A 20 -11.46 15.17 7.67
C PHE A 20 -10.67 15.58 6.40
N PHE A 21 -10.33 14.68 5.48
CA PHE A 21 -9.69 15.03 4.19
C PHE A 21 -10.21 14.19 3.02
N ILE A 22 -11.53 14.06 2.89
CA ILE A 22 -12.16 13.30 1.80
C ILE A 22 -11.88 13.95 0.45
N PHE A 23 -11.96 15.28 0.33
CA PHE A 23 -11.93 15.97 -0.97
C PHE A 23 -10.56 16.56 -1.31
N ASN A 24 -10.19 16.51 -2.59
CA ASN A 24 -8.99 17.14 -3.11
C ASN A 24 -9.28 18.59 -3.53
N THR A 25 -9.07 19.53 -2.61
CA THR A 25 -9.28 20.96 -2.86
C THR A 25 -8.34 21.55 -3.91
N LYS A 26 -7.18 20.92 -4.16
CA LYS A 26 -6.25 21.35 -5.23
C LYS A 26 -6.76 21.06 -6.63
N LYS A 27 -7.64 20.07 -6.78
CA LYS A 27 -8.27 19.68 -8.05
C LYS A 27 -9.75 20.09 -8.11
N ALA A 28 -10.17 20.99 -7.23
CA ALA A 28 -11.53 21.46 -7.14
C ALA A 28 -11.90 22.33 -8.33
N ASN A 29 -13.08 22.10 -8.91
CA ASN A 29 -13.72 23.04 -9.82
C ASN A 29 -14.54 24.04 -8.99
N TRP A 30 -13.89 25.12 -8.56
CA TRP A 30 -14.52 26.16 -7.73
C TRP A 30 -15.69 26.86 -8.40
N TYR A 31 -15.71 26.94 -9.73
CA TYR A 31 -16.87 27.48 -10.45
C TYR A 31 -18.12 26.62 -10.26
N ARG A 32 -17.99 25.29 -10.39
CA ARG A 32 -19.09 24.35 -10.13
C ARG A 32 -19.53 24.36 -8.68
N PHE A 33 -18.59 24.41 -7.74
CA PHE A 33 -18.88 24.55 -6.31
C PHE A 33 -19.71 25.80 -6.05
N ARG A 34 -19.22 26.94 -6.53
CA ARG A 34 -19.85 28.26 -6.38
C ARG A 34 -21.26 28.24 -6.97
N LYS A 35 -21.41 27.81 -8.23
CA LYS A 35 -22.72 27.72 -8.91
C LYS A 35 -23.72 26.86 -8.13
N PHE A 36 -23.28 25.73 -7.59
CA PHE A 36 -24.13 24.84 -6.81
C PHE A 36 -24.58 25.49 -5.50
N CYS A 37 -23.67 26.11 -4.75
CA CYS A 37 -24.01 26.82 -3.52
C CYS A 37 -24.96 27.99 -3.77
N PHE A 38 -24.69 28.83 -4.78
CA PHE A 38 -25.55 29.97 -5.10
C PHE A 38 -26.95 29.55 -5.56
N SER A 39 -27.10 28.41 -6.24
CA SER A 39 -28.43 27.91 -6.62
C SER A 39 -29.33 27.51 -5.44
N ARG A 40 -28.77 27.40 -4.23
CA ARG A 40 -29.49 26.96 -3.01
C ARG A 40 -29.43 27.98 -1.89
N ILE A 41 -28.77 29.12 -2.11
CA ILE A 41 -28.54 30.11 -1.05
C ILE A 41 -29.84 30.81 -0.66
N ASP A 42 -30.70 31.11 -1.64
CA ASP A 42 -31.99 31.77 -1.41
C ASP A 42 -32.91 30.89 -0.56
N HIS A 43 -32.94 29.57 -0.84
CA HIS A 43 -33.69 28.62 -0.03
C HIS A 43 -33.23 28.59 1.44
N ILE A 44 -31.92 28.68 1.69
CA ILE A 44 -31.39 28.73 3.05
C ILE A 44 -31.80 30.03 3.74
N PHE A 45 -31.76 31.16 3.04
CA PHE A 45 -32.21 32.44 3.58
C PHE A 45 -33.70 32.42 3.94
N ASP A 46 -34.54 31.78 3.11
CA ASP A 46 -35.97 31.62 3.40
C ASP A 46 -36.20 30.80 4.68
N ILE A 47 -35.48 29.69 4.84
CA ILE A 47 -35.59 28.86 6.06
C ILE A 47 -35.08 29.63 7.28
N LEU A 48 -33.96 30.35 7.16
CA LEU A 48 -33.40 31.17 8.23
C LEU A 48 -34.37 32.26 8.69
N ASN A 49 -35.01 32.96 7.75
CA ASN A 49 -35.98 34.02 8.05
C ASN A 49 -37.26 33.47 8.69
N GLY A 50 -37.60 32.19 8.44
CA GLY A 50 -38.71 31.49 9.07
C GLY A 50 -38.39 30.85 10.42
N CYS A 51 -37.13 30.89 10.89
CA CYS A 51 -36.74 30.22 12.12
C CYS A 51 -37.01 31.05 13.39
N SER A 52 -37.89 30.53 14.26
CA SER A 52 -38.25 31.18 15.53
C SER A 52 -37.66 30.51 16.77
N ASN A 53 -36.98 29.36 16.62
CA ASN A 53 -36.49 28.57 17.76
C ASN A 53 -35.12 27.92 17.50
N SER A 54 -34.46 27.52 18.61
CA SER A 54 -33.14 26.88 18.59
C SER A 54 -33.12 25.55 17.84
N SER A 55 -34.23 24.80 17.83
CA SER A 55 -34.34 23.54 17.07
C SER A 55 -34.28 23.78 15.56
N CYS A 56 -34.96 24.82 15.07
CA CYS A 56 -34.95 25.22 13.67
C CYS A 56 -33.53 25.61 13.21
N LEU A 57 -32.79 26.33 14.07
CA LEU A 57 -31.39 26.66 13.78
C LEU A 57 -30.50 25.43 13.63
N ASN A 58 -30.69 24.39 14.46
CA ASN A 58 -29.92 23.14 14.31
C ASN A 58 -30.22 22.46 12.97
N THR A 59 -31.49 22.41 12.56
CA THR A 59 -31.89 21.86 11.25
C THR A 59 -31.29 22.65 10.10
N VAL A 60 -31.23 23.99 10.20
CA VAL A 60 -30.56 24.83 9.19
C VAL A 60 -29.08 24.52 9.11
N VAL A 61 -28.41 24.33 10.24
CA VAL A 61 -26.97 23.98 10.27
C VAL A 61 -26.73 22.61 9.63
N GLU A 62 -27.59 21.63 9.88
CA GLU A 62 -27.51 20.31 9.23
C GLU A 62 -27.72 20.41 7.71
N GLU A 63 -28.71 21.18 7.27
CA GLU A 63 -29.01 21.39 5.85
C GLU A 63 -27.88 22.14 5.14
N LEU A 64 -27.30 23.16 5.78
CA LEU A 64 -26.10 23.85 5.31
C LEU A 64 -24.92 22.88 5.16
N GLY A 65 -24.70 22.04 6.18
CA GLY A 65 -23.68 20.99 6.14
C GLY A 65 -23.89 20.03 4.96
N SER A 66 -25.13 19.60 4.74
CA SER A 66 -25.52 18.74 3.62
C SER A 66 -25.27 19.41 2.27
N ILE A 67 -25.68 20.66 2.08
CA ILE A 67 -25.49 21.41 0.84
C ILE A 67 -24.00 21.58 0.52
N ILE A 68 -23.20 21.97 1.52
CA ILE A 68 -21.74 22.10 1.37
C ILE A 68 -21.12 20.75 1.00
N TYR A 69 -21.55 19.66 1.65
CA TYR A 69 -21.05 18.32 1.35
C TYR A 69 -21.40 17.88 -0.08
N GLN A 70 -22.63 18.12 -0.54
CA GLN A 70 -23.06 17.83 -1.91
C GLN A 70 -22.32 18.69 -2.94
N ALA A 71 -22.09 19.97 -2.63
CA ALA A 71 -21.31 20.87 -3.46
C ALA A 71 -19.87 20.34 -3.61
N CYS A 72 -19.25 19.88 -2.52
CA CYS A 72 -17.93 19.25 -2.52
C CYS A 72 -17.91 17.98 -3.39
N LEU A 73 -18.90 17.09 -3.26
CA LEU A 73 -19.02 15.88 -4.09
C LEU A 73 -19.11 16.19 -5.59
N TYR A 74 -19.90 17.21 -5.95
CA TYR A 74 -20.12 17.59 -7.34
C TYR A 74 -18.90 18.29 -7.98
N SER A 75 -18.14 19.03 -7.19
CA SER A 75 -17.09 19.93 -7.69
C SER A 75 -15.67 19.44 -7.46
N MET A 76 -15.45 18.52 -6.52
CA MET A 76 -14.11 18.10 -6.11
C MET A 76 -13.98 16.57 -6.16
N PRO A 77 -12.87 16.04 -6.69
CA PRO A 77 -12.62 14.62 -6.62
C PRO A 77 -12.25 14.21 -5.20
N ILE A 78 -12.68 13.00 -4.80
CA ILE A 78 -12.28 12.39 -3.53
C ILE A 78 -10.78 12.02 -3.60
N ASN A 79 -10.03 12.35 -2.56
CA ASN A 79 -8.66 11.89 -2.36
C ASN A 79 -8.65 10.37 -2.35
N LYS A 80 -8.10 9.80 -3.42
CA LYS A 80 -7.85 8.36 -3.48
C LYS A 80 -6.78 8.04 -2.45
N THR A 81 -7.03 7.03 -1.63
CA THR A 81 -5.94 6.37 -0.90
C THR A 81 -4.90 5.91 -1.93
N SER A 82 -3.62 6.12 -1.62
CA SER A 82 -2.53 5.89 -2.57
C SER A 82 -2.66 4.51 -3.24
N LYS A 83 -2.37 4.42 -4.55
CA LYS A 83 -2.36 3.15 -5.31
C LYS A 83 -1.39 2.11 -4.71
N HIS A 84 -0.45 2.57 -3.88
CA HIS A 84 0.53 1.74 -3.19
C HIS A 84 0.14 1.40 -1.74
N ASN A 85 -1.10 1.68 -1.32
CA ASN A 85 -1.53 1.26 0.01
C ASN A 85 -1.60 -0.26 0.05
N VAL A 86 -0.82 -0.83 0.96
CA VAL A 86 -0.81 -2.26 1.18
C VAL A 86 -2.18 -2.65 1.77
N PRO A 87 -2.89 -3.68 1.26
CA PRO A 87 -4.28 -3.96 1.62
C PRO A 87 -4.52 -4.19 3.12
N TRP A 88 -3.52 -4.72 3.84
CA TRP A 88 -3.56 -4.94 5.28
C TRP A 88 -3.15 -3.71 6.11
N TRP A 89 -2.72 -2.60 5.49
CA TRP A 89 -2.24 -1.45 6.22
C TRP A 89 -3.39 -0.56 6.71
N SER A 90 -3.58 -0.52 8.03
CA SER A 90 -4.67 0.22 8.66
C SER A 90 -4.20 1.48 9.40
N THR A 91 -5.18 2.32 9.79
CA THR A 91 -4.96 3.50 10.65
C THR A 91 -4.42 3.09 12.02
N GLU A 92 -4.88 1.98 12.56
CA GLU A 92 -4.48 1.43 13.86
C GLU A 92 -3.00 1.01 13.81
N LEU A 93 -2.57 0.32 12.75
CA LEU A 93 -1.16 -0.02 12.51
C LEU A 93 -0.28 1.23 12.38
N CYS A 94 -0.77 2.28 11.73
CA CYS A 94 -0.06 3.55 11.63
C CYS A 94 0.14 4.18 13.01
N CYS A 95 -0.90 4.20 13.85
CA CYS A 95 -0.84 4.68 15.22
C CYS A 95 0.10 3.85 16.08
N ALA A 96 0.02 2.52 16.01
CA ALA A 96 0.91 1.59 16.72
C ALA A 96 2.38 1.80 16.31
N ARG A 97 2.65 1.94 15.00
CA ARG A 97 4.00 2.26 14.50
C ARG A 97 4.52 3.59 15.02
N LYS A 98 3.69 4.64 15.07
CA LYS A 98 4.07 5.94 15.63
C LYS A 98 4.40 5.83 17.11
N ARG A 99 3.60 5.08 17.89
CA ARG A 99 3.82 4.81 19.32
C ARG A 99 5.13 4.06 19.56
N LEU A 100 5.39 3.02 18.77
CA LEU A 100 6.65 2.26 18.80
C LEU A 100 7.86 3.13 18.48
N ASN A 101 7.78 3.97 17.44
CA ASN A 101 8.86 4.88 17.08
C ASN A 101 9.11 5.95 18.14
N ALA A 102 8.05 6.43 18.81
CA ALA A 102 8.18 7.35 19.92
C ALA A 102 8.88 6.71 21.12
N SER A 103 8.48 5.49 21.51
CA SER A 103 9.13 4.77 22.61
C SER A 103 10.59 4.44 22.30
N ARG A 104 10.90 4.01 21.07
CA ARG A 104 12.27 3.78 20.62
C ARG A 104 13.14 5.02 20.76
N ARG A 105 12.66 6.17 20.29
CA ARG A 105 13.37 7.46 20.42
C ARG A 105 13.60 7.82 21.88
N ARG A 106 12.60 7.62 22.75
CA ARG A 106 12.71 7.90 24.20
C ARG A 106 13.77 7.04 24.87
N PHE A 107 13.76 5.74 24.60
CA PHE A 107 14.77 4.80 25.07
C PHE A 107 16.19 5.21 24.60
N GLN A 108 16.36 5.47 23.30
CA GLN A 108 17.68 5.76 22.73
C GLN A 108 18.29 7.08 23.21
N ARG A 109 17.46 8.10 23.45
CA ARG A 109 17.91 9.43 23.94
C ARG A 109 18.16 9.46 25.44
N CYS A 110 17.70 8.46 26.20
CA CYS A 110 17.88 8.42 27.64
C CYS A 110 19.34 8.08 28.00
N LYS A 111 19.98 8.97 28.78
CA LYS A 111 21.35 8.81 29.29
C LYS A 111 21.42 8.11 30.64
N ASN A 112 20.38 8.24 31.47
CA ASN A 112 20.34 7.62 32.79
C ASN A 112 20.11 6.09 32.64
N PRO A 113 21.02 5.23 33.14
CA PRO A 113 20.93 3.78 32.95
C PRO A 113 19.65 3.14 33.49
N ILE A 114 19.19 3.56 34.68
CA ILE A 114 18.01 3.00 35.35
C ILE A 114 16.74 3.33 34.56
N VAL A 115 16.58 4.60 34.20
CA VAL A 115 15.41 5.06 33.42
C VAL A 115 15.45 4.52 31.99
N ARG A 116 16.65 4.34 31.43
CA ARG A 116 16.85 3.75 30.11
C ARG A 116 16.35 2.31 30.07
N GLU A 117 16.61 1.50 31.08
CA GLU A 117 16.12 0.11 31.13
C GLU A 117 14.59 0.05 31.22
N LEU A 118 13.97 0.92 32.03
CA LEU A 118 12.51 1.04 32.07
C LEU A 118 11.91 1.40 30.69
N TYR A 119 12.52 2.34 29.97
CA TYR A 119 12.08 2.70 28.62
C TYR A 119 12.36 1.62 27.58
N ARG A 120 13.43 0.84 27.78
CA ARG A 120 13.74 -0.32 26.94
C ARG A 120 12.64 -1.36 27.04
N ASN A 121 12.24 -1.74 28.26
CA ASN A 121 11.16 -2.71 28.50
C ASN A 121 9.85 -2.24 27.85
N LYS A 122 9.47 -0.97 28.06
CA LYS A 122 8.28 -0.39 27.44
C LYS A 122 8.33 -0.36 25.90
N TYR A 123 9.53 -0.18 25.33
CA TYR A 123 9.72 -0.28 23.88
C TYR A 123 9.59 -1.73 23.39
N LEU A 124 10.13 -2.70 24.12
CA LEU A 124 10.03 -4.12 23.79
C LEU A 124 8.58 -4.60 23.83
N ASP A 125 7.79 -4.15 24.80
CA ASP A 125 6.35 -4.44 24.89
C ASP A 125 5.62 -3.93 23.65
N TYR A 126 5.76 -2.64 23.32
CA TYR A 126 5.15 -2.08 22.10
C TYR A 126 5.66 -2.73 20.83
N ARG A 127 6.90 -3.23 20.81
CA ARG A 127 7.45 -3.94 19.64
C ARG A 127 6.78 -5.30 19.48
N LYS A 128 6.58 -6.03 20.58
CA LYS A 128 5.87 -7.31 20.59
C LYS A 128 4.43 -7.11 20.09
N ASP A 129 3.71 -6.16 20.67
CA ASP A 129 2.32 -5.86 20.29
C ASP A 129 2.23 -5.47 18.81
N TYR A 130 3.08 -4.54 18.37
CA TYR A 130 3.08 -4.10 16.97
C TYR A 130 3.41 -5.23 15.99
N ASN A 131 4.35 -6.11 16.34
CA ASN A 131 4.67 -7.27 15.51
C ASN A 131 3.49 -8.22 15.39
N GLN A 132 2.78 -8.47 16.50
CA GLN A 132 1.57 -9.29 16.49
C GLN A 132 0.50 -8.67 15.60
N MET A 133 0.21 -7.37 15.76
CA MET A 133 -0.74 -6.66 14.90
C MET A 133 -0.38 -6.74 13.41
N ILE A 134 0.91 -6.73 13.06
CA ILE A 134 1.37 -6.88 11.67
C ILE A 134 1.11 -8.30 11.14
N ILE A 135 1.33 -9.32 11.97
CA ILE A 135 1.07 -10.72 11.61
C ILE A 135 -0.44 -10.90 11.39
N ASP A 136 -1.25 -10.46 12.34
CA ASP A 136 -2.71 -10.56 12.28
C ASP A 136 -3.26 -9.84 11.06
N ALA A 137 -2.86 -8.59 10.83
CA ALA A 137 -3.33 -7.82 9.69
C ALA A 137 -2.97 -8.47 8.34
N LYS A 138 -1.77 -9.05 8.21
CA LYS A 138 -1.37 -9.79 7.01
C LYS A 138 -2.22 -11.03 6.82
N PHE A 139 -2.44 -11.79 7.89
CA PHE A 139 -3.24 -13.01 7.87
C PHE A 139 -4.69 -12.69 7.49
N ASP A 140 -5.32 -11.73 8.16
CA ASP A 140 -6.70 -11.28 7.88
C ASP A 140 -6.85 -10.80 6.44
N SER A 141 -5.86 -10.07 5.91
CA SER A 141 -5.90 -9.63 4.52
C SER A 141 -5.72 -10.77 3.54
N TRP A 142 -4.95 -11.80 3.89
CA TRP A 142 -4.80 -12.99 3.07
C TRP A 142 -6.08 -13.82 3.08
N GLU A 143 -6.67 -14.03 4.25
CA GLU A 143 -7.96 -14.71 4.40
C GLU A 143 -9.05 -13.99 3.61
N LYS A 144 -9.19 -12.66 3.77
CA LYS A 144 -10.12 -11.85 2.97
C LYS A 144 -9.84 -11.97 1.47
N PHE A 145 -8.57 -12.04 1.06
CA PHE A 145 -8.23 -12.26 -0.34
C PHE A 145 -8.70 -13.63 -0.82
N LEU A 146 -8.46 -14.69 -0.05
CA LEU A 146 -8.92 -16.05 -0.38
C LEU A 146 -10.45 -16.13 -0.50
N LEU A 147 -11.19 -15.48 0.39
CA LEU A 147 -12.66 -15.41 0.32
C LEU A 147 -13.18 -14.73 -0.95
N THR A 148 -12.37 -13.87 -1.58
CA THR A 148 -12.75 -13.25 -2.85
C THR A 148 -12.43 -14.13 -4.07
N ILE A 149 -11.75 -15.26 -3.89
CA ILE A 149 -11.42 -16.18 -4.97
C ILE A 149 -12.62 -17.08 -5.24
N ASP A 150 -12.99 -17.21 -6.51
CA ASP A 150 -14.07 -18.05 -7.02
C ASP A 150 -13.58 -18.80 -8.28
N ALA A 151 -14.19 -19.92 -8.64
CA ALA A 151 -13.74 -20.80 -9.73
C ALA A 151 -13.51 -20.06 -11.06
N GLN A 152 -14.30 -19.01 -11.32
CA GLN A 152 -14.19 -18.18 -12.52
C GLN A 152 -13.03 -17.16 -12.48
N ASN A 153 -12.56 -16.79 -11.28
CA ASN A 153 -11.62 -15.68 -11.08
C ASN A 153 -10.24 -16.10 -10.55
N VAL A 154 -10.06 -17.36 -10.15
CA VAL A 154 -8.80 -17.93 -9.60
C VAL A 154 -7.62 -17.54 -10.48
N TRP A 155 -7.65 -17.91 -11.77
CA TRP A 155 -6.54 -17.70 -12.70
C TRP A 155 -6.25 -16.21 -12.94
N LYS A 156 -7.29 -15.38 -13.04
CA LYS A 156 -7.13 -13.93 -13.18
C LYS A 156 -6.43 -13.33 -11.96
N LYS A 157 -6.76 -13.78 -10.75
CA LYS A 157 -6.13 -13.30 -9.51
C LYS A 157 -4.72 -13.82 -9.35
N VAL A 158 -4.48 -15.11 -9.55
CA VAL A 158 -3.14 -15.71 -9.53
C VAL A 158 -2.22 -15.00 -10.53
N TYR A 159 -2.68 -14.76 -11.75
CA TYR A 159 -1.92 -14.04 -12.76
C TYR A 159 -1.66 -12.58 -12.37
N THR A 160 -2.66 -11.86 -11.86
CA THR A 160 -2.54 -10.43 -11.53
C THR A 160 -1.66 -10.17 -10.31
N TYR A 161 -1.76 -11.02 -9.28
CA TYR A 161 -1.09 -10.82 -8.00
C TYR A 161 0.22 -11.60 -7.85
N GLY A 162 0.34 -12.79 -8.44
CA GLY A 162 1.56 -13.58 -8.45
C GLY A 162 2.43 -13.29 -9.67
N VAL A 163 1.96 -13.70 -10.85
CA VAL A 163 2.79 -13.69 -12.07
C VAL A 163 3.16 -12.27 -12.50
N LYS A 164 2.18 -11.37 -12.68
CA LYS A 164 2.42 -10.03 -13.24
C LYS A 164 3.22 -9.10 -12.31
N ARG A 165 3.16 -9.29 -10.98
CA ARG A 165 3.91 -8.46 -10.04
C ARG A 165 5.38 -8.87 -9.91
N GLU A 166 5.67 -10.17 -10.03
CA GLU A 166 7.03 -10.69 -9.89
C GLU A 166 7.79 -10.73 -11.23
N PHE A 167 7.14 -11.08 -12.34
CA PHE A 167 7.77 -11.09 -13.68
C PHE A 167 8.13 -9.70 -14.21
N MET A 168 7.57 -8.63 -13.66
CA MET A 168 7.96 -7.26 -14.02
C MET A 168 9.34 -6.86 -13.49
N LYS A 169 9.94 -7.66 -12.60
CA LYS A 169 11.39 -7.60 -12.43
C LYS A 169 11.99 -8.34 -13.61
N LYS A 170 12.33 -7.60 -14.66
CA LYS A 170 13.10 -8.11 -15.79
C LYS A 170 14.40 -8.69 -15.22
N ILE A 171 14.45 -10.01 -15.00
CA ILE A 171 15.68 -10.71 -14.66
C ILE A 171 16.45 -10.76 -15.97
N GLU A 172 17.22 -9.72 -16.24
CA GLU A 172 18.19 -9.75 -17.33
C GLU A 172 19.35 -10.62 -16.85
N ILE A 173 19.41 -11.86 -17.34
CA ILE A 173 20.56 -12.72 -17.13
C ILE A 173 21.72 -12.06 -17.88
N THR A 174 22.56 -11.32 -17.16
CA THR A 174 23.61 -10.48 -17.75
C THR A 174 24.87 -11.28 -18.07
N GLY A 175 25.07 -12.44 -17.44
CA GLY A 175 26.22 -13.31 -17.66
C GLY A 175 26.31 -14.47 -16.66
N ILE A 176 27.00 -15.53 -17.03
CA ILE A 176 27.25 -16.71 -16.20
C ILE A 176 28.76 -16.87 -16.03
N LYS A 177 29.17 -17.25 -14.81
CA LYS A 177 30.58 -17.52 -14.52
C LYS A 177 30.93 -18.94 -14.99
N LEU A 178 31.86 -19.03 -15.92
CA LEU A 178 32.38 -20.28 -16.47
C LEU A 178 33.26 -21.00 -15.43
N SER A 179 33.49 -22.30 -15.64
CA SER A 179 34.43 -23.10 -14.82
C SER A 179 35.87 -22.60 -14.89
N THR A 180 36.21 -21.83 -15.92
CA THR A 180 37.50 -21.15 -16.11
C THR A 180 37.66 -19.88 -15.26
N GLY A 181 36.58 -19.42 -14.60
CA GLY A 181 36.57 -18.21 -13.78
C GLY A 181 36.17 -16.93 -14.52
N GLU A 182 36.11 -16.96 -15.85
CA GLU A 182 35.65 -15.86 -16.71
C GLU A 182 34.12 -15.75 -16.71
N THR A 183 33.59 -14.54 -17.00
CA THR A 183 32.14 -14.28 -17.04
C THR A 183 31.73 -13.97 -18.48
N THR A 184 30.66 -14.60 -18.95
CA THR A 184 30.12 -14.33 -20.29
C THR A 184 29.60 -12.89 -20.36
N SER A 185 29.95 -12.17 -21.42
CA SER A 185 29.60 -10.76 -21.63
C SER A 185 28.46 -10.58 -22.64
N SER A 186 28.26 -11.55 -23.54
CA SER A 186 27.16 -11.60 -24.51
C SER A 186 26.08 -12.60 -24.09
N LEU A 187 24.84 -12.34 -24.52
CA LEU A 187 23.71 -13.26 -24.36
C LEU A 187 23.99 -14.60 -25.06
N ASP A 188 24.52 -14.56 -26.28
CA ASP A 188 24.81 -15.76 -27.07
C ASP A 188 25.87 -16.63 -26.39
N ASP A 189 26.93 -16.02 -25.86
CA ASP A 189 27.97 -16.73 -25.09
C ASP A 189 27.36 -17.38 -23.84
N THR A 190 26.45 -16.67 -23.18
CA THR A 190 25.74 -17.16 -22.00
C THR A 190 24.85 -18.36 -22.35
N ILE A 191 24.09 -18.29 -23.44
CA ILE A 191 23.25 -19.39 -23.94
C ILE A 191 24.12 -20.60 -24.29
N ASN A 192 25.20 -20.40 -25.04
CA ASN A 192 26.11 -21.47 -25.44
C ASN A 192 26.79 -22.13 -24.24
N ALA A 193 27.22 -21.34 -23.24
CA ALA A 193 27.80 -21.87 -22.01
C ALA A 193 26.81 -22.73 -21.21
N VAL A 194 25.54 -22.33 -21.15
CA VAL A 194 24.47 -23.13 -20.52
C VAL A 194 24.26 -24.42 -21.29
N LEU A 195 24.09 -24.33 -22.62
CA LEU A 195 23.84 -25.49 -23.46
C LEU A 195 24.97 -26.52 -23.36
N GLN A 196 26.23 -26.10 -23.44
CA GLN A 196 27.38 -26.99 -23.31
C GLN A 196 27.46 -27.67 -21.94
N LYS A 197 27.09 -26.96 -20.87
CA LYS A 197 27.11 -27.52 -19.51
C LYS A 197 25.94 -28.45 -19.23
N SER A 198 24.75 -28.12 -19.74
CA SER A 198 23.55 -28.92 -19.55
C SER A 198 23.49 -30.12 -20.48
N PHE A 199 24.06 -29.99 -21.69
CA PHE A 199 24.06 -30.99 -22.75
C PHE A 199 25.49 -31.14 -23.31
N PRO A 200 26.40 -31.76 -22.55
CA PRO A 200 27.76 -31.99 -23.02
C PRO A 200 27.75 -32.87 -24.28
N SER A 201 28.69 -32.62 -25.19
CA SER A 201 28.83 -33.43 -26.39
C SER A 201 29.22 -34.86 -26.03
N ASP A 202 28.45 -35.84 -26.52
CA ASP A 202 28.74 -37.26 -26.33
C ASP A 202 30.04 -37.63 -27.07
N SER A 203 31.02 -38.16 -26.34
CA SER A 203 32.34 -38.49 -26.88
C SER A 203 32.80 -39.84 -26.34
N GLU A 204 33.02 -40.79 -27.26
CA GLU A 204 33.42 -42.16 -26.92
C GLU A 204 34.79 -42.25 -26.23
N ALA A 205 35.61 -41.20 -26.36
CA ALA A 205 36.92 -41.12 -25.74
C ALA A 205 36.83 -40.95 -24.21
N ASN A 206 35.76 -40.31 -23.72
CA ASN A 206 35.55 -40.06 -22.29
C ASN A 206 34.76 -41.16 -21.59
N ASP A 207 34.42 -42.22 -22.31
CA ASP A 207 33.65 -43.33 -21.78
C ASP A 207 34.44 -44.19 -20.80
N ASN A 208 33.76 -44.60 -19.73
CA ASN A 208 34.20 -45.70 -18.90
C ASN A 208 33.95 -47.07 -19.59
N ASN A 209 34.56 -48.15 -19.07
CA ASN A 209 34.42 -49.48 -19.68
C ASN A 209 32.95 -49.92 -19.83
N PHE A 210 32.10 -49.62 -18.85
CA PHE A 210 30.68 -49.95 -18.89
C PHE A 210 29.93 -49.25 -20.02
N GLN A 211 30.19 -47.95 -20.23
CA GLN A 211 29.60 -47.16 -21.32
C GLN A 211 30.06 -47.64 -22.70
N LYS A 212 31.33 -48.04 -22.83
CA LYS A 212 31.87 -48.63 -24.08
C LYS A 212 31.16 -49.93 -24.43
N ASP A 213 30.95 -50.81 -23.46
CA ASP A 213 30.29 -52.10 -23.69
C ASP A 213 28.81 -51.90 -24.06
N TYR A 214 28.11 -50.96 -23.44
CA TYR A 214 26.74 -50.61 -23.79
C TYR A 214 26.63 -50.02 -25.21
N ARG A 215 27.54 -49.10 -25.57
CA ARG A 215 27.55 -48.49 -26.92
C ARG A 215 27.90 -49.52 -28.01
N LYS A 216 28.79 -50.49 -27.71
CA LYS A 216 29.05 -51.63 -28.60
C LYS A 216 27.81 -52.49 -28.78
N ALA A 217 27.15 -52.89 -27.69
CA ALA A 217 25.94 -53.69 -27.73
C ALA A 217 24.84 -53.03 -28.57
N ALA A 218 24.62 -51.73 -28.38
CA ALA A 218 23.63 -50.93 -29.13
C ALA A 218 23.96 -50.74 -30.63
N ARG A 219 25.22 -50.90 -31.05
CA ARG A 219 25.64 -50.79 -32.47
C ARG A 219 25.51 -52.09 -33.25
N THR A 220 25.53 -53.21 -32.54
CA THR A 220 25.38 -54.57 -33.10
C THR A 220 23.93 -55.04 -33.18
N ALA A 221 22.98 -54.29 -32.61
CA ALA A 221 21.55 -54.51 -32.73
C ALA A 221 20.98 -53.72 -33.91
#